data_AF-A0A6G7GQV6-F1
#
_entry.id   AF-A0A6G7GQV6-F1
#
_cell.length_a   1.000
_cell.length_b   1.000
_cell.length_c   1.000
_cell.angle_alpha   90.00
_cell.angle_beta   90.00
_cell.angle_gamma   90.00
#
_symmetry.space_group_name_H-M   'P 1'
#
loop_
_entity.id
_entity.type
_entity.pdbx_description
1 polymer ?
#
loop_
_entity_poly.entity_id
_entity_poly.type
_entity_poly.pdbx_seq_one_letter_code
_entity_poly.pdbx_strand_id
1 'polypeptide(L)'
;MSGGQRNTQKIFGAVAVLTGQSLFRRREAQFNHETYVEFLEDMTKFFFRRGHRIYFIQDNASYHKHPTTYEWFSKNRKYTEVFNLPPYSPDFNAQEKLWKYTRKQATHNRYHETETDLCAALTHTFDTMQNNPELIIPLVAQFCSP
;
A
#
# COMPACT_ATOMS: atom_id res chain seq x y z
N MET A 1 -28.20 17.91 -14.76
CA MET A 1 -26.78 17.66 -15.07
C MET A 1 -26.03 17.59 -13.75
N SER A 2 -25.85 16.40 -13.18
CA SER A 2 -25.02 16.23 -11.98
C SER A 2 -23.55 16.25 -12.41
N GLY A 3 -22.80 17.23 -11.92
CA GLY A 3 -21.35 17.24 -12.09
C GLY A 3 -20.76 15.98 -11.46
N GLY A 4 -19.86 15.30 -12.16
CA GLY A 4 -19.24 14.06 -11.69
C GLY A 4 -18.54 14.28 -10.34
N GLN A 5 -19.09 13.68 -9.29
CA GLN A 5 -18.52 13.73 -7.95
C GLN A 5 -17.30 12.81 -7.92
N ARG A 6 -16.10 13.37 -7.65
CA ARG A 6 -14.87 12.58 -7.52
C ARG A 6 -14.85 11.85 -6.17
N ASN A 7 -15.34 10.62 -6.14
CA ASN A 7 -15.26 9.76 -4.96
C ASN A 7 -13.83 9.22 -4.81
N THR A 8 -13.08 9.78 -3.87
CA THR A 8 -11.69 9.39 -3.59
C THR A 8 -11.67 8.34 -2.48
N GLN A 9 -11.16 7.14 -2.80
CA GLN A 9 -11.00 6.07 -1.83
C GLN A 9 -9.63 6.16 -1.15
N LYS A 10 -9.60 6.08 0.19
CA LYS A 10 -8.37 6.14 0.99
C LYS A 10 -7.95 4.71 1.36
N ILE A 11 -6.82 4.27 0.82
CA ILE A 11 -6.37 2.88 0.96
C ILE A 11 -4.88 2.89 1.30
N PHE A 12 -4.51 2.17 2.35
CA PHE A 12 -3.12 1.79 2.58
C PHE A 12 -2.80 0.53 1.77
N GLY A 13 -1.59 0.47 1.23
CA GLY A 13 -1.09 -0.68 0.49
C GLY A 13 0.33 -1.01 0.92
N ALA A 14 0.74 -2.26 0.73
CA ALA A 14 2.09 -2.72 0.93
C ALA A 14 2.39 -3.88 -0.03
N VAL A 15 3.65 -4.03 -0.41
CA VAL A 15 4.12 -5.14 -1.25
C VAL A 15 5.51 -5.58 -0.82
N ALA A 16 5.70 -6.88 -0.63
CA ALA A 16 6.99 -7.50 -0.50
C ALA A 16 7.58 -7.69 -1.90
N VAL A 17 8.55 -6.84 -2.28
CA VAL A 17 9.08 -6.76 -3.65
C VAL A 17 9.67 -8.09 -4.15
N LEU A 18 10.22 -8.92 -3.26
CA LEU A 18 10.82 -10.20 -3.62
C LEU A 18 9.80 -11.33 -3.88
N THR A 19 8.62 -11.27 -3.27
CA THR A 19 7.63 -12.36 -3.32
C THR A 19 6.33 -11.97 -4.02
N GLY A 20 6.12 -10.68 -4.27
CA GLY A 20 4.86 -10.14 -4.79
C GLY A 20 3.71 -10.16 -3.79
N GLN A 21 3.92 -10.69 -2.57
CA GLN A 21 2.88 -10.69 -1.53
C GLN A 21 2.49 -9.25 -1.20
N SER A 22 1.20 -8.96 -1.20
CA SER A 22 0.67 -7.63 -0.96
C SER A 22 -0.36 -7.63 0.16
N LEU A 23 -0.55 -6.48 0.79
CA LEU A 23 -1.60 -6.24 1.78
C LEU A 23 -2.25 -4.89 1.50
N PHE A 24 -3.58 -4.83 1.54
CA PHE A 24 -4.34 -3.59 1.36
C PHE A 24 -5.34 -3.37 2.49
N ARG A 25 -5.50 -2.12 2.92
CA ARG A 25 -6.49 -1.76 3.94
C ARG A 25 -7.19 -0.45 3.62
N ARG A 26 -8.50 -0.54 3.36
CA ARG A 26 -9.37 0.63 3.09
C ARG A 26 -9.71 1.39 4.39
N ARG A 27 -9.91 2.70 4.26
CA ARG A 27 -10.34 3.61 5.31
C ARG A 27 -11.41 4.56 4.80
N GLU A 28 -12.51 4.65 5.51
CA GLU A 28 -13.62 5.55 5.15
C GLU A 28 -13.50 6.87 5.92
N ALA A 29 -13.33 6.81 7.24
CA ALA A 29 -13.35 8.00 8.10
C ALA A 29 -11.97 8.64 8.32
N GLN A 30 -10.95 7.85 8.66
CA GLN A 30 -9.65 8.37 9.12
C GLN A 30 -8.49 7.82 8.29
N PHE A 31 -7.59 8.71 7.90
CA PHE A 31 -6.36 8.37 7.17
C PHE A 31 -5.25 9.32 7.65
N ASN A 32 -4.58 8.88 8.70
CA ASN A 32 -3.68 9.66 9.55
C ASN A 32 -2.59 8.73 10.13
N HIS A 33 -1.78 9.25 11.05
CA HIS A 33 -0.69 8.49 11.65
C HIS A 33 -1.16 7.35 12.57
N GLU A 34 -2.29 7.48 13.26
CA GLU A 34 -2.83 6.43 14.12
C GLU A 34 -3.28 5.23 13.28
N THR A 35 -4.08 5.49 12.25
CA THR A 35 -4.51 4.46 11.30
C THR A 35 -3.36 3.87 10.47
N TYR A 36 -2.27 4.62 10.28
CA TYR A 36 -1.02 4.09 9.72
C TYR A 36 -0.29 3.16 10.70
N VAL A 37 -0.23 3.50 12.00
CA VAL A 37 0.33 2.60 13.03
C VAL A 37 -0.46 1.30 13.12
N GLU A 38 -1.79 1.35 13.04
CA GLU A 38 -2.58 0.12 12.93
C GLU A 38 -2.22 -0.71 11.69
N PHE A 39 -1.96 -0.04 10.55
CA PHE A 39 -1.55 -0.72 9.34
C PHE A 39 -0.13 -1.31 9.46
N LEU A 40 0.78 -0.65 10.18
CA LEU A 40 2.10 -1.21 10.53
C LEU A 40 1.96 -2.51 11.32
N GLU A 41 1.03 -2.58 12.27
CA GLU A 41 0.74 -3.80 13.03
C GLU A 41 0.16 -4.93 12.16
N ASP A 42 -0.67 -4.61 11.17
CA ASP A 42 -1.16 -5.60 10.23
C ASP A 42 -0.05 -6.10 9.31
N MET A 43 0.78 -5.18 8.80
CA MET A 43 1.93 -5.52 7.96
C MET A 43 2.94 -6.39 8.71
N THR A 44 3.26 -6.08 9.96
CA THR A 44 4.19 -6.92 10.73
C THR A 44 3.65 -8.32 10.90
N LYS A 45 2.37 -8.49 11.27
CA LYS A 45 1.75 -9.82 11.38
C LYS A 45 1.75 -10.57 10.05
N PHE A 46 1.41 -9.89 8.97
CA PHE A 46 1.28 -10.48 7.64
C PHE A 46 2.63 -10.91 7.04
N PHE A 47 3.66 -10.06 7.17
CA PHE A 47 4.99 -10.31 6.60
C PHE A 47 5.97 -10.96 7.59
N PHE A 48 5.55 -11.23 8.83
CA PHE A 48 6.43 -11.80 9.86
C PHE A 48 6.96 -13.17 9.43
N ARG A 49 8.28 -13.32 9.52
CA ARG A 49 8.97 -14.61 9.41
C ARG A 49 9.98 -14.72 10.53
N ARG A 50 9.93 -15.82 11.28
CA ARG A 50 10.84 -16.06 12.41
C ARG A 50 12.30 -15.99 11.93
N GLY A 51 13.10 -15.16 12.59
CA GLY A 51 14.51 -14.95 12.26
C GLY A 51 14.78 -13.93 11.16
N HIS A 52 13.75 -13.27 10.61
CA HIS A 52 13.90 -12.22 9.61
C HIS A 52 13.51 -10.84 10.17
N ARG A 53 14.14 -9.80 9.63
CA ARG A 53 13.77 -8.40 9.86
C ARG A 53 12.89 -7.92 8.70
N ILE A 54 11.90 -7.08 8.99
CA ILE A 54 11.06 -6.41 7.98
C ILE A 54 11.64 -5.02 7.73
N TYR A 55 11.98 -4.75 6.46
CA TYR A 55 12.47 -3.45 6.01
C TYR A 55 11.33 -2.69 5.32
N PHE A 56 10.87 -1.62 5.95
CA PHE A 56 9.83 -0.74 5.42
C PHE A 56 10.48 0.32 4.54
N ILE A 57 10.13 0.34 3.25
CA ILE A 57 10.50 1.40 2.33
C ILE A 57 9.25 2.24 2.09
N GLN A 58 9.26 3.50 2.53
CA GLN A 58 8.08 4.37 2.50
C GLN A 58 8.40 5.73 1.87
N ASP A 59 7.37 6.41 1.37
CA ASP A 59 7.52 7.76 0.83
C ASP A 59 7.57 8.82 1.95
N ASN A 60 7.39 10.09 1.58
CA ASN A 60 7.47 11.22 2.50
C ASN A 60 6.12 11.70 3.03
N ALA A 61 5.06 10.88 2.98
CA ALA A 61 3.76 11.27 3.52
C ALA A 61 3.85 11.76 4.97
N SER A 62 3.08 12.79 5.32
CA SER A 62 3.21 13.47 6.62
C SER A 62 3.00 12.53 7.81
N TYR A 63 2.09 11.55 7.68
CA TYR A 63 1.82 10.56 8.70
C TYR A 63 2.97 9.56 8.89
N HIS A 64 3.82 9.32 7.88
CA HIS A 64 5.03 8.50 8.03
C HIS A 64 6.08 9.15 8.93
N LYS A 65 6.05 10.48 9.02
CA LYS A 65 7.02 11.30 9.78
C LYS A 65 6.49 11.73 11.15
N HIS A 66 5.29 11.30 11.52
CA HIS A 66 4.71 11.69 12.80
C HIS A 66 5.49 11.07 13.97
N PRO A 67 5.66 11.78 15.10
CA PRO A 67 6.36 11.23 16.27
C PRO A 67 5.85 9.86 16.72
N THR A 68 4.53 9.65 16.75
CA THR A 68 3.89 8.36 17.08
C THR A 68 4.35 7.22 16.18
N THR A 69 4.54 7.51 14.89
CA THR A 69 5.00 6.51 13.91
C THR A 69 6.46 6.14 14.14
N TYR A 70 7.34 7.13 14.41
CA TYR A 70 8.72 6.85 14.78
C TYR A 70 8.84 6.15 16.13
N GLU A 71 7.99 6.48 17.10
CA GLU A 71 7.93 5.79 18.39
C GLU A 71 7.59 4.31 18.20
N TRP A 72 6.63 4.01 17.33
CA TRP A 72 6.29 2.63 16.98
C TRP A 72 7.48 1.88 16.37
N PHE A 73 8.20 2.49 15.41
CA PHE A 73 9.42 1.87 14.85
C PHE A 73 10.49 1.66 15.91
N SER A 74 10.69 2.62 16.81
CA SER A 74 11.66 2.52 17.91
C SER A 74 11.35 1.39 18.88
N LYS A 75 10.06 1.20 19.23
CA LYS A 75 9.58 0.09 20.07
C LYS A 75 9.78 -1.27 19.39
N ASN A 76 9.65 -1.32 18.06
CA ASN A 76 9.70 -2.56 17.28
C ASN A 76 11.02 -2.81 16.55
N ARG A 77 12.06 -2.00 16.81
CA ARG A 77 13.37 -2.02 16.14
C ARG A 77 14.10 -3.36 16.13
N LYS A 78 13.74 -4.28 17.05
CA LYS A 78 14.28 -5.65 17.11
C LYS A 78 14.00 -6.44 15.83
N TYR A 79 12.89 -6.15 15.15
CA TYR A 79 12.47 -6.89 13.96
C TYR A 79 11.98 -5.98 12.82
N THR A 80 12.00 -4.66 13.00
CA THR A 80 11.67 -3.69 11.93
C THR A 80 12.79 -2.69 11.71
N GLU A 81 12.87 -2.16 10.49
CA GLU A 81 13.68 -1.01 10.11
C GLU A 81 12.92 -0.21 9.06
N VAL A 82 13.10 1.11 9.05
CA VAL A 82 12.39 2.00 8.12
C VAL A 82 13.38 2.85 7.35
N PHE A 83 13.17 2.93 6.04
CA PHE A 83 13.89 3.78 5.12
C PHE A 83 12.89 4.68 4.39
N ASN A 84 13.13 5.99 4.47
CA ASN A 84 12.34 6.97 3.74
C ASN A 84 12.98 7.19 2.36
N LEU A 85 12.17 7.12 1.31
CA LEU A 85 12.61 7.47 -0.04
C LEU A 85 12.96 8.97 -0.13
N PRO A 86 13.82 9.38 -1.08
CA PRO A 86 14.02 10.79 -1.36
C PRO A 86 12.71 11.48 -1.77
N PRO A 87 12.55 12.79 -1.49
CA PRO A 87 11.39 13.55 -1.95
C PRO A 87 11.15 13.40 -3.45
N TYR A 88 9.88 13.41 -3.87
CA TYR A 88 9.47 13.38 -5.28
C TYR A 88 10.04 12.23 -6.11
N SER A 89 10.24 11.06 -5.51
CA SER A 89 10.80 9.88 -6.17
C SER A 89 9.81 8.73 -6.34
N PRO A 90 8.68 8.94 -7.07
CA PRO A 90 7.67 7.90 -7.25
C PRO A 90 8.22 6.67 -8.00
N ASP A 91 9.24 6.85 -8.84
CA ASP A 91 9.88 5.74 -9.56
C ASP A 91 10.60 4.74 -8.64
N PHE A 92 10.91 5.14 -7.41
CA PHE A 92 11.48 4.27 -6.37
C PHE A 92 10.43 3.67 -5.42
N ASN A 93 9.15 4.02 -5.56
CA ASN A 93 8.07 3.47 -4.76
C ASN A 93 7.36 2.31 -5.49
N ALA A 94 7.60 1.07 -5.03
CA ALA A 94 6.97 -0.12 -5.60
C ALA A 94 5.44 -0.09 -5.58
N GLN A 95 4.86 0.61 -4.60
CA GLN A 95 3.41 0.74 -4.46
C GLN A 95 2.77 1.49 -5.64
N GLU A 96 3.50 2.41 -6.29
CA GLU A 96 2.98 3.11 -7.48
C GLU A 96 2.73 2.17 -8.66
N LYS A 97 3.47 1.05 -8.75
CA LYS A 97 3.20 0.03 -9.76
C LYS A 97 1.89 -0.69 -9.51
N LEU A 98 1.58 -1.00 -8.25
CA LEU A 98 0.30 -1.58 -7.83
C LEU A 98 -0.85 -0.58 -8.06
N TRP A 99 -0.66 0.70 -7.78
CA TRP A 99 -1.66 1.73 -8.07
C TRP A 99 -1.91 1.91 -9.56
N LYS A 100 -0.86 1.88 -10.38
CA LYS A 100 -1.00 1.88 -11.85
C LYS A 100 -1.77 0.65 -12.33
N TYR A 101 -1.46 -0.53 -11.82
CA TYR A 101 -2.18 -1.76 -12.14
C TYR A 101 -3.65 -1.67 -11.72
N THR A 102 -3.92 -1.23 -10.49
CA THR A 102 -5.27 -1.07 -9.95
C THR A 102 -6.11 -0.14 -10.80
N ARG A 103 -5.57 1.04 -11.17
CA ARG A 103 -6.24 1.97 -12.09
C ARG A 103 -6.53 1.33 -13.44
N LYS A 104 -5.58 0.56 -14.00
CA LYS A 104 -5.78 -0.14 -15.28
C LYS A 104 -6.89 -1.19 -15.22
N GLN A 105 -7.00 -1.95 -14.14
CA GLN A 105 -7.97 -3.05 -14.03
C GLN A 105 -9.34 -2.61 -13.52
N ALA A 106 -9.38 -1.75 -12.51
CA ALA A 106 -10.61 -1.39 -11.81
C ALA A 106 -11.33 -0.18 -12.43
N THR A 107 -10.60 0.79 -12.98
CA THR A 107 -11.18 2.11 -13.33
C THR A 107 -10.95 2.53 -14.78
N HIS A 108 -9.99 1.96 -15.50
CA HIS A 108 -9.70 2.37 -16.87
C HIS A 108 -10.86 1.97 -17.81
N ASN A 109 -11.41 2.96 -18.51
CA ASN A 109 -12.54 2.82 -19.44
C ASN A 109 -13.79 2.14 -18.84
N ARG A 110 -13.97 2.25 -17.51
CA ARG A 110 -15.15 1.72 -16.81
C ARG A 110 -15.89 2.87 -16.14
N TYR A 111 -17.18 2.95 -16.43
CA TYR A 111 -18.10 3.83 -15.70
C TYR A 111 -18.62 3.07 -14.48
N HIS A 112 -18.55 3.71 -13.32
CA HIS A 112 -19.11 3.20 -12.07
C HIS A 112 -20.30 4.09 -11.73
N GLU A 113 -21.51 3.52 -11.70
CA GLU A 113 -22.75 4.25 -11.44
C GLU A 113 -22.80 4.74 -9.98
N THR A 114 -22.28 3.93 -9.06
CA THR A 114 -22.27 4.23 -7.62
C THR A 114 -20.88 4.14 -7.00
N GLU A 115 -20.72 4.75 -5.82
CA GLU A 115 -19.51 4.55 -5.01
C GLU A 115 -19.32 3.08 -4.63
N THR A 116 -20.42 2.37 -4.36
CA THR A 116 -20.41 0.95 -4.03
C THR A 116 -19.80 0.12 -5.15
N ASP A 117 -20.13 0.41 -6.42
CA ASP A 117 -19.60 -0.31 -7.58
C ASP A 117 -18.08 -0.10 -7.72
N LEU A 118 -17.64 1.15 -7.55
CA LEU A 118 -16.21 1.48 -7.53
C LEU A 118 -15.49 0.74 -6.41
N CYS A 119 -16.08 0.71 -5.21
CA CYS A 119 -15.50 0.00 -4.07
C CYS A 119 -15.43 -1.50 -4.31
N ALA A 120 -16.47 -2.11 -4.87
CA ALA A 120 -16.48 -3.53 -5.23
C ALA A 120 -15.39 -3.85 -6.26
N ALA A 121 -15.22 -3.02 -7.29
CA ALA A 121 -14.19 -3.21 -8.31
C ALA A 121 -12.77 -3.07 -7.74
N LEU A 122 -12.54 -2.11 -6.83
CA LEU A 122 -11.27 -1.94 -6.14
C LEU A 122 -10.98 -3.14 -5.23
N THR A 123 -11.93 -3.55 -4.39
CA THR A 123 -11.80 -4.71 -3.51
C THR A 123 -11.49 -5.97 -4.32
N HIS A 124 -12.23 -6.24 -5.39
CA HIS A 124 -11.97 -7.38 -6.27
C HIS A 124 -10.55 -7.34 -6.86
N THR A 125 -10.07 -6.16 -7.26
CA THR A 125 -8.72 -6.00 -7.80
C THR A 125 -7.66 -6.25 -6.72
N PHE A 126 -7.86 -5.75 -5.49
CA PHE A 126 -6.97 -6.02 -4.36
C PHE A 126 -6.95 -7.50 -3.99
N ASP A 127 -8.11 -8.15 -3.91
CA ASP A 127 -8.21 -9.58 -3.64
C ASP A 127 -7.52 -10.42 -4.72
N THR A 128 -7.67 -10.02 -5.98
CA THR A 128 -6.94 -10.66 -7.09
C THR A 128 -5.43 -10.55 -6.88
N MET A 129 -4.91 -9.36 -6.56
CA MET A 129 -3.48 -9.17 -6.32
C MET A 129 -2.97 -9.95 -5.10
N GLN A 130 -3.72 -9.96 -3.99
CA GLN A 130 -3.34 -10.67 -2.76
C GLN A 130 -3.32 -12.19 -2.95
N ASN A 131 -4.24 -12.74 -3.74
CA ASN A 131 -4.34 -14.18 -3.98
C ASN A 131 -3.43 -14.68 -5.12
N ASN A 132 -2.86 -13.77 -5.93
CA ASN A 132 -2.04 -14.13 -7.09
C ASN A 132 -0.74 -13.29 -7.12
N PRO A 133 0.20 -13.50 -6.17
CA PRO A 133 1.46 -12.75 -6.08
C PRO A 133 2.31 -12.78 -7.37
N GLU A 134 2.18 -13.83 -8.18
CA GLU A 134 2.84 -13.97 -9.48
C GLU A 134 2.44 -12.91 -10.50
N LEU A 135 1.26 -12.29 -10.36
CA LEU A 135 0.87 -11.13 -11.14
C LEU A 135 1.66 -9.87 -10.74
N ILE A 136 2.13 -9.82 -9.50
CA ILE A 136 2.79 -8.65 -8.91
C ILE A 136 4.29 -8.67 -9.12
N ILE A 137 4.92 -9.84 -9.00
CA ILE A 137 6.37 -10.02 -9.19
C ILE A 137 6.91 -9.26 -10.42
N PRO A 138 6.36 -9.43 -11.65
CA PRO A 138 6.89 -8.72 -12.82
C PRO A 138 6.71 -7.19 -12.75
N LEU A 139 5.72 -6.70 -12.00
CA LEU A 139 5.48 -5.26 -11.85
C LEU A 139 6.53 -4.59 -10.96
N VAL A 140 7.08 -5.33 -10.00
CA VAL A 140 8.01 -4.82 -8.99
C VAL A 140 9.46 -5.35 -9.16
N ALA A 141 9.72 -6.14 -10.21
CA ALA A 141 11.04 -6.72 -10.47
C ALA A 141 12.18 -5.69 -10.56
N GLN A 142 11.88 -4.48 -11.08
CA GLN A 142 12.87 -3.39 -11.17
C GLN A 142 13.43 -2.93 -9.81
N PHE A 143 12.74 -3.22 -8.70
CA PHE A 143 13.18 -2.85 -7.34
C PHE A 143 14.05 -3.92 -6.69
N CYS A 144 14.22 -5.07 -7.35
CA CYS A 144 14.97 -6.22 -6.83
C CYS A 144 16.32 -6.42 -7.52
N SER A 145 16.65 -5.59 -8.51
CA SER A 145 17.91 -5.68 -9.26
C SER A 145 18.98 -4.78 -8.61
N PRO A 146 20.23 -5.24 -8.50
CA PRO A 146 21.35 -4.46 -7.96
C PRO A 146 21.72 -3.25 -8.83
#